data_AF-A0A7S0YPM7-F1
#
_entry.id   AF-A0A7S0YPM7-F1
#
_cell.length_a   1.000
_cell.length_b   1.000
_cell.length_c   1.000
_cell.angle_alpha   90.00
_cell.angle_beta   90.00
_cell.angle_gamma   90.00
#
_symmetry.space_group_name_H-M   'P 1'
#
loop_
_entity.id
_entity.type
_entity.pdbx_description
1 polymer ?
#
loop_
_entity_poly.entity_id
_entity_poly.type
_entity_poly.pdbx_seq_one_letter_code
_entity_poly.pdbx_strand_id
1 'polypeptide(L)'
;MMQTYTLLHFDEGSRYPCVIQSCRPWDESLTKIVTASEVKVLCYWESKKTSTLLALHVSSGGLPPHLRVLPLPKEMNTSEYEKFEGEHRRCLENKKAIVIKLTDIVELLLTPVFSTQDGQKIPVFWGYVLHSGVATSVTSMLDNSRMAIIFDLDETLLVANSASTLESKIEATKKNRTSKIIELETLLETSDGQGEEVEKLRLAEKASRVEEELLLADLKMLRQFSATNTVDYKGKTYTCNFEPVTFEDGKQSSRPVIRLENLFFTRIKPDVRETSMVVRPRPYWEDLRAYLAGEIDNKRRFDVYVCTAAERQYALEVWRLLDTKGTVINEAYRSRRLVNVSGGRKKLILRSLAITEAPLRVYGGKAGGEV
;
A
#
# COMPACT_ATOMS: atom_id res chain seq x y z
N MET A 1 -38.56 -19.45 22.47
CA MET A 1 -38.00 -19.08 21.16
C MET A 1 -37.31 -20.31 20.60
N MET A 2 -37.74 -20.87 19.47
CA MET A 2 -37.05 -22.01 18.85
C MET A 2 -35.62 -21.57 18.51
N GLN A 3 -34.63 -22.22 19.11
CA GLN A 3 -33.23 -21.96 18.82
C GLN A 3 -32.94 -22.52 17.43
N THR A 4 -32.74 -21.65 16.45
CA THR A 4 -32.37 -22.05 15.09
C THR A 4 -30.95 -22.57 15.10
N TYR A 5 -30.78 -23.81 14.64
CA TYR A 5 -29.48 -24.46 14.50
C TYR A 5 -28.98 -24.28 13.08
N THR A 6 -27.69 -23.98 12.96
CA THR A 6 -26.99 -23.86 11.68
C THR A 6 -25.92 -24.94 11.58
N LEU A 7 -25.75 -25.53 10.40
CA LEU A 7 -24.69 -26.50 10.15
C LEU A 7 -23.46 -25.79 9.57
N LEU A 8 -22.30 -25.91 10.22
CA LEU A 8 -21.02 -25.57 9.59
C LEU A 8 -20.58 -26.75 8.72
N HIS A 9 -20.54 -26.56 7.40
CA HIS A 9 -20.24 -27.60 6.43
C HIS A 9 -18.87 -27.40 5.78
N PHE A 10 -18.04 -28.43 5.89
CA PHE A 10 -16.72 -28.49 5.28
C PHE A 10 -16.77 -29.37 4.03
N ASP A 11 -15.96 -29.04 3.02
CA ASP A 11 -15.96 -29.76 1.72
C ASP A 11 -15.62 -31.26 1.82
N GLU A 12 -15.02 -31.71 2.92
CA GLU A 12 -14.70 -33.12 3.22
C GLU A 12 -15.88 -33.90 3.80
N GLY A 13 -17.06 -33.29 3.92
CA GLY A 13 -18.27 -33.92 4.44
C GLY A 13 -18.47 -33.78 5.96
N SER A 14 -17.49 -33.22 6.68
CA SER A 14 -17.66 -32.88 8.10
C SER A 14 -18.71 -31.78 8.28
N ARG A 15 -19.67 -32.03 9.18
CA ARG A 15 -20.76 -31.11 9.50
C ARG A 15 -20.88 -30.98 11.01
N TYR A 16 -20.91 -29.74 11.49
CA TYR A 16 -21.02 -29.45 12.91
C TYR A 16 -22.26 -28.60 13.18
N PRO A 17 -23.25 -29.12 13.91
CA PRO A 17 -24.39 -28.33 14.32
C PRO A 17 -23.96 -27.30 15.36
N CYS A 18 -24.38 -26.06 15.16
CA CYS A 18 -23.94 -24.93 15.97
C CYS A 18 -25.06 -23.89 16.13
N VAL A 19 -24.84 -22.99 17.09
CA VAL A 19 -25.68 -21.84 17.37
C VAL A 19 -24.88 -20.59 17.05
N ILE A 20 -25.38 -19.77 16.13
CA ILE A 20 -24.78 -18.48 15.80
C ILE A 20 -25.49 -17.40 16.61
N GLN A 21 -24.72 -16.59 17.34
CA GLN A 21 -25.25 -15.48 18.11
C GLN A 21 -24.58 -14.17 17.69
N SER A 22 -25.40 -13.15 17.51
CA SER A 22 -24.96 -11.80 17.18
C SER A 22 -24.20 -11.18 18.35
N CYS A 23 -23.04 -10.58 18.05
CA CYS A 23 -22.34 -9.68 18.96
C CYS A 23 -22.51 -8.20 18.54
N ARG A 24 -23.02 -7.97 17.33
CA ARG A 24 -23.28 -6.65 16.71
C ARG A 24 -24.34 -6.72 15.62
N PRO A 25 -24.95 -5.59 15.24
CA PRO A 25 -25.80 -5.53 14.06
C PRO A 25 -25.10 -6.13 12.83
N TRP A 26 -25.81 -6.98 12.11
CA TRP A 26 -25.33 -7.65 10.91
C TRP A 26 -25.77 -6.87 9.68
N ASP A 27 -24.90 -6.80 8.67
CA ASP A 27 -25.30 -6.35 7.34
C ASP A 27 -26.11 -7.43 6.60
N GLU A 28 -26.63 -7.10 5.44
CA GLU A 28 -27.44 -8.03 4.62
C GLU A 28 -26.64 -9.27 4.18
N SER A 29 -25.36 -9.10 3.86
CA SER A 29 -24.50 -10.18 3.37
C SER A 29 -24.23 -11.22 4.47
N LEU A 30 -23.89 -10.76 5.66
CA LEU A 30 -23.71 -11.61 6.84
C LEU A 30 -25.04 -12.25 7.25
N THR A 31 -26.13 -11.48 7.29
CA THR A 31 -27.47 -11.96 7.66
C THR A 31 -27.91 -13.10 6.75
N LYS A 32 -27.71 -12.97 5.43
CA LYS A 32 -28.05 -14.00 4.45
C LYS A 32 -27.29 -15.32 4.70
N ILE A 33 -26.01 -15.22 5.08
CA ILE A 33 -25.17 -16.40 5.34
C ILE A 33 -25.56 -17.05 6.67
N VAL A 34 -25.68 -16.28 7.74
CA VAL A 34 -25.88 -16.84 9.10
C VAL A 34 -27.30 -17.31 9.37
N THR A 35 -28.29 -16.86 8.58
CA THR A 35 -29.67 -17.38 8.64
C THR A 35 -29.90 -18.57 7.73
N ALA A 36 -28.91 -18.97 6.92
CA ALA A 36 -28.97 -20.19 6.15
C ALA A 36 -28.98 -21.42 7.07
N SER A 37 -29.61 -22.50 6.60
CA SER A 37 -29.57 -23.80 7.28
C SER A 37 -28.15 -24.39 7.34
N GLU A 38 -27.31 -24.01 6.37
CA GLU A 38 -25.94 -24.47 6.24
C GLU A 38 -25.01 -23.31 5.85
N VAL A 39 -23.88 -23.21 6.54
CA VAL A 39 -22.81 -22.25 6.29
C VAL A 39 -21.61 -23.03 5.77
N LYS A 40 -21.27 -22.78 4.51
CA LYS A 40 -20.17 -23.46 3.85
C LYS A 40 -18.82 -22.83 4.20
N VAL A 41 -17.92 -23.64 4.73
CA VAL A 41 -16.53 -23.27 4.95
C VAL A 41 -15.78 -23.30 3.63
N LEU A 42 -15.03 -22.23 3.35
CA LEU A 42 -14.20 -22.12 2.16
C LEU A 42 -12.85 -22.81 2.35
N CYS A 43 -12.13 -22.44 3.42
CA CYS A 43 -10.78 -22.94 3.71
C CYS A 43 -10.37 -22.57 5.14
N TYR A 44 -9.12 -22.86 5.49
CA TYR A 44 -8.48 -22.36 6.71
C TYR A 44 -7.49 -21.25 6.36
N TRP A 45 -7.50 -20.21 7.18
CA TRP A 45 -6.44 -19.23 7.23
C TRP A 45 -5.51 -19.55 8.40
N GLU A 46 -4.21 -19.58 8.15
CA GLU A 46 -3.21 -19.87 9.17
C GLU A 46 -2.29 -18.67 9.44
N SER A 47 -1.89 -18.55 10.70
CA SER A 47 -0.88 -17.59 11.14
C SER A 47 0.36 -18.33 11.63
N LYS A 48 1.56 -17.90 11.21
CA LYS A 48 2.81 -18.60 11.54
C LYS A 48 3.21 -18.36 12.99
N LYS A 49 3.26 -17.09 13.42
CA LYS A 49 3.72 -16.74 14.77
C LYS A 49 2.58 -16.21 15.63
N THR A 50 1.84 -15.24 15.12
CA THR A 50 0.79 -14.52 15.86
C THR A 50 -0.43 -15.41 16.13
N SER A 51 -1.12 -15.25 17.26
CA SER A 51 -2.40 -15.95 17.47
C SER A 51 -3.46 -15.42 16.50
N THR A 52 -4.33 -16.29 16.03
CA THR A 52 -5.43 -15.91 15.11
C THR A 52 -6.34 -14.88 15.74
N LEU A 53 -6.61 -14.99 17.05
CA LEU A 53 -7.39 -13.99 17.78
C LEU A 53 -6.76 -12.60 17.72
N LEU A 54 -5.46 -12.47 18.03
CA LEU A 54 -4.78 -11.17 18.00
C LEU A 54 -4.78 -10.59 16.58
N ALA A 55 -4.46 -11.42 15.59
CA ALA A 55 -4.43 -11.01 14.20
C ALA A 55 -5.79 -10.49 13.70
N LEU A 56 -6.88 -11.22 13.95
CA LEU A 56 -8.22 -10.81 13.53
C LEU A 56 -8.71 -9.58 14.30
N HIS A 57 -8.43 -9.50 15.60
CA HIS A 57 -8.80 -8.34 16.41
C HIS A 57 -8.10 -7.07 15.92
N VAL A 58 -6.79 -7.11 15.69
CA VAL A 58 -6.05 -5.97 15.12
C VAL A 58 -6.53 -5.65 13.70
N SER A 59 -6.79 -6.68 12.88
CA SER A 59 -7.34 -6.52 11.52
C SER A 59 -8.70 -5.83 11.49
N SER A 60 -9.50 -6.03 12.53
CA SER A 60 -10.80 -5.36 12.70
C SER A 60 -10.69 -3.96 13.30
N GLY A 61 -9.48 -3.42 13.49
CA GLY A 61 -9.26 -2.12 14.11
C GLY A 61 -9.49 -2.11 15.62
N GLY A 62 -9.31 -3.25 16.30
CA GLY A 62 -9.55 -3.38 17.74
C GLY A 62 -11.03 -3.48 18.12
N LEU A 63 -11.90 -3.74 17.14
CA LEU A 63 -13.31 -3.92 17.37
C LEU A 63 -13.59 -5.34 17.97
N PRO A 64 -14.61 -5.52 18.85
CA PRO A 64 -15.14 -6.85 19.17
C PRO A 64 -15.54 -7.72 17.93
N PRO A 65 -15.83 -9.02 18.11
CA PRO A 65 -16.35 -9.84 17.02
C PRO A 65 -17.75 -9.41 16.57
N HIS A 66 -18.13 -9.79 15.35
CA HIS A 66 -19.47 -9.58 14.78
C HIS A 66 -20.47 -10.63 15.26
N LEU A 67 -19.98 -11.84 15.50
CA LEU A 67 -20.78 -12.97 15.98
C LEU A 67 -19.92 -13.95 16.79
N ARG A 68 -20.60 -14.84 17.50
CA ARG A 68 -20.00 -16.02 18.11
C ARG A 68 -20.71 -17.28 17.63
N VAL A 69 -19.96 -18.33 17.41
CA VAL A 69 -20.46 -19.66 17.06
C VAL A 69 -20.22 -20.59 18.24
N LEU A 70 -21.29 -21.14 18.78
CA LEU A 70 -21.28 -22.03 19.92
C LEU A 70 -21.66 -23.45 19.49
N PRO A 71 -21.15 -24.49 20.17
CA PRO A 71 -21.66 -25.85 19.99
C PRO A 71 -23.11 -25.95 20.46
N LEU A 72 -23.79 -27.03 20.07
CA LEU A 72 -25.00 -27.43 20.78
C LEU A 72 -24.70 -27.73 22.25
N PRO A 73 -25.66 -27.55 23.18
CA PRO A 73 -25.48 -27.97 24.57
C PRO A 73 -25.04 -29.43 24.68
N LYS A 74 -24.07 -29.72 25.54
CA LYS A 74 -23.49 -31.07 25.68
C LYS A 74 -24.53 -32.11 26.09
N GLU A 75 -25.57 -31.67 26.80
CA GLU A 75 -26.71 -32.45 27.26
C GLU A 75 -27.63 -32.88 26.11
N MET A 76 -27.65 -32.12 25.00
CA MET A 76 -28.47 -32.46 23.83
C MET A 76 -27.81 -33.52 22.96
N ASN A 77 -26.50 -33.39 22.71
CA ASN A 77 -25.75 -34.34 21.89
C ASN A 77 -24.25 -34.30 22.20
N THR A 78 -23.80 -35.22 23.04
CA THR A 78 -22.39 -35.29 23.49
C THR A 78 -21.42 -35.57 22.34
N SER A 79 -21.77 -36.45 21.40
CA SER A 79 -20.92 -36.78 20.25
C SER A 79 -20.68 -35.56 19.35
N GLU A 80 -21.72 -34.78 19.06
CA GLU A 80 -21.58 -33.58 18.22
C GLU A 80 -20.83 -32.46 18.94
N TYR A 81 -21.01 -32.34 20.26
CA TYR A 81 -20.22 -31.43 21.08
C TYR A 81 -18.72 -31.77 21.02
N GLU A 82 -18.36 -33.04 21.22
CA GLU A 82 -16.97 -33.51 21.21
C GLU A 82 -16.31 -33.31 19.84
N LYS A 83 -17.05 -33.51 18.75
CA LYS A 83 -16.59 -33.21 17.39
C LYS A 83 -16.29 -31.72 17.20
N PHE A 84 -17.21 -30.85 17.62
CA PHE A 84 -17.00 -29.39 17.55
C PHE A 84 -15.80 -28.95 18.41
N GLU A 85 -15.68 -29.51 19.61
CA GLU A 85 -14.56 -29.25 20.52
C GLU A 85 -13.22 -29.72 19.92
N GLY A 86 -13.21 -30.89 19.28
CA GLY A 86 -12.05 -31.39 18.55
C GLY A 86 -11.59 -30.44 17.45
N GLU A 87 -12.54 -29.95 16.63
CA GLU A 87 -12.23 -28.99 15.56
C GLU A 87 -11.75 -27.65 16.10
N HIS A 88 -12.38 -27.16 17.18
CA HIS A 88 -11.96 -25.96 17.89
C HIS A 88 -10.52 -26.06 18.40
N ARG A 89 -10.19 -27.17 19.08
CA ARG A 89 -8.85 -27.42 19.61
C ARG A 89 -7.82 -27.52 18.49
N ARG A 90 -8.14 -28.22 17.41
CA ARG A 90 -7.29 -28.32 16.22
C ARG A 90 -7.00 -26.95 15.62
N CYS A 91 -8.01 -26.07 15.52
CA CYS A 91 -7.82 -24.71 15.05
C CYS A 91 -6.93 -23.90 16.00
N LEU A 92 -7.13 -24.06 17.32
CA LEU A 92 -6.39 -23.30 18.33
C LEU A 92 -4.91 -23.68 18.36
N GLU A 93 -4.62 -24.97 18.37
CA GLU A 93 -3.25 -25.51 18.41
C GLU A 93 -2.47 -25.16 17.14
N ASN A 94 -3.12 -25.25 15.98
CA ASN A 94 -2.50 -24.97 14.69
C ASN A 94 -2.56 -23.50 14.28
N LYS A 95 -3.06 -22.59 15.15
CA LYS A 95 -3.25 -21.16 14.83
C LYS A 95 -4.00 -20.96 13.51
N LYS A 96 -5.10 -21.69 13.36
CA LYS A 96 -6.01 -21.63 12.20
C LYS A 96 -7.29 -20.90 12.56
N ALA A 97 -7.81 -20.16 11.59
CA ALA A 97 -9.16 -19.62 11.58
C ALA A 97 -9.92 -20.21 10.39
N ILE A 98 -11.20 -20.46 10.58
CA ILE A 98 -12.09 -20.92 9.50
C ILE A 98 -12.46 -19.71 8.64
N VAL A 99 -12.39 -19.83 7.32
CA VAL A 99 -12.75 -18.77 6.37
C VAL A 99 -14.07 -19.12 5.70
N ILE A 100 -15.02 -18.19 5.71
CA ILE A 100 -16.30 -18.26 5.01
C ILE A 100 -16.38 -17.06 4.07
N LYS A 101 -16.67 -17.30 2.79
CA LYS A 101 -16.80 -16.22 1.81
C LYS A 101 -18.18 -15.57 1.92
N LEU A 102 -18.24 -14.26 2.14
CA LEU A 102 -19.51 -13.50 2.15
C LEU A 102 -19.78 -12.89 0.77
N THR A 103 -18.75 -12.28 0.18
CA THR A 103 -18.76 -11.72 -1.18
C THR A 103 -17.41 -11.96 -1.86
N ASP A 104 -17.19 -11.44 -3.06
CA ASP A 104 -15.88 -11.54 -3.74
C ASP A 104 -14.74 -10.81 -3.04
N ILE A 105 -15.05 -9.87 -2.14
CA ILE A 105 -14.05 -9.02 -1.47
C ILE A 105 -14.22 -8.98 0.05
N VAL A 106 -15.17 -9.73 0.60
CA VAL A 106 -15.46 -9.76 2.05
C VAL A 106 -15.59 -11.22 2.50
N GLU A 107 -14.95 -11.51 3.62
CA GLU A 107 -14.89 -12.83 4.25
C GLU A 107 -15.24 -12.73 5.74
N LEU A 108 -15.80 -13.80 6.28
CA LEU A 108 -16.00 -14.03 7.70
C LEU A 108 -14.91 -15.01 8.16
N LEU A 109 -14.07 -14.58 9.11
CA LEU A 109 -13.03 -15.40 9.71
C LEU A 109 -13.43 -15.77 11.14
N LEU A 110 -13.46 -17.08 11.43
CA LEU A 110 -13.82 -17.62 12.73
C LEU A 110 -12.55 -18.08 13.46
N THR A 111 -12.19 -17.38 14.55
CA THR A 111 -11.05 -17.75 15.39
C THR A 111 -11.50 -18.51 16.63
N PRO A 112 -10.83 -19.60 17.02
CA PRO A 112 -11.17 -20.35 18.22
C PRO A 112 -10.79 -19.57 19.48
N VAL A 113 -11.70 -19.53 20.46
CA VAL A 113 -11.50 -18.99 21.80
C VAL A 113 -12.25 -19.85 22.83
N PHE A 114 -11.79 -19.87 24.08
CA PHE A 114 -12.60 -20.45 25.16
C PHE A 114 -13.39 -19.33 25.84
N SER A 115 -14.71 -19.49 25.91
CA SER A 115 -15.56 -18.68 26.77
C SER A 115 -15.72 -19.36 28.13
N THR A 116 -16.00 -18.58 29.19
CA THR A 116 -16.28 -19.13 30.51
C THR A 116 -17.77 -18.98 30.78
N GLN A 117 -18.45 -20.09 31.07
CA GLN A 117 -19.84 -20.12 31.51
C GLN A 117 -19.92 -21.01 32.75
N ASP A 118 -20.45 -20.47 33.85
CA ASP A 118 -20.59 -21.18 35.13
C ASP A 118 -19.28 -21.84 35.62
N GLY A 119 -18.14 -21.18 35.37
CA GLY A 119 -16.81 -21.66 35.73
C GLY A 119 -16.22 -22.72 34.79
N GLN A 120 -16.99 -23.21 33.81
CA GLN A 120 -16.53 -24.15 32.80
C GLN A 120 -16.11 -23.44 31.51
N LYS A 121 -15.07 -23.98 30.86
CA LYS A 121 -14.63 -23.51 29.54
C LYS A 121 -15.49 -24.12 28.46
N ILE A 122 -16.06 -23.28 27.61
CA ILE A 122 -16.84 -23.69 26.44
C ILE A 122 -16.06 -23.31 25.17
N PRO A 123 -15.90 -24.24 24.22
CA PRO A 123 -15.28 -23.93 22.93
C PRO A 123 -16.22 -23.01 22.15
N VAL A 124 -15.72 -21.85 21.73
CA VAL A 124 -16.47 -20.87 20.94
C VAL A 124 -15.60 -20.40 19.80
N PHE A 125 -16.20 -20.13 18.63
CA PHE A 125 -15.51 -19.35 17.61
C PHE A 125 -16.01 -17.91 17.61
N TRP A 126 -15.09 -16.96 17.58
CA TRP A 126 -15.39 -15.54 17.36
C TRP A 126 -15.26 -15.20 15.90
N GLY A 127 -16.31 -14.60 15.33
CA GLY A 127 -16.39 -14.25 13.92
C GLY A 127 -16.07 -12.79 13.64
N TYR A 128 -15.11 -12.54 12.75
CA TYR A 128 -14.74 -11.22 12.28
C TYR A 128 -15.00 -11.10 10.78
N VAL A 129 -15.79 -10.11 10.38
CA VAL A 129 -15.98 -9.76 8.97
C VAL A 129 -14.86 -8.81 8.55
N LEU A 130 -14.10 -9.21 7.53
CA LEU A 130 -12.94 -8.48 7.02
C LEU A 130 -12.92 -8.49 5.49
N HIS A 131 -12.26 -7.50 4.89
CA HIS A 131 -11.93 -7.59 3.46
C HIS A 131 -10.92 -8.71 3.22
N SER A 132 -11.07 -9.40 2.08
CA SER A 132 -10.17 -10.49 1.69
C SER A 132 -8.71 -10.03 1.71
N GLY A 133 -7.87 -10.82 2.40
CA GLY A 133 -6.44 -10.57 2.51
C GLY A 133 -6.00 -9.58 3.60
N VAL A 134 -6.91 -8.86 4.28
CA VAL A 134 -6.54 -7.97 5.41
C VAL A 134 -5.84 -8.77 6.51
N ALA A 135 -6.43 -9.90 6.92
CA ALA A 135 -5.87 -10.75 7.98
C ALA A 135 -4.43 -11.20 7.67
N THR A 136 -4.17 -11.61 6.42
CA THR A 136 -2.83 -11.96 5.95
C THR A 136 -1.87 -10.77 5.96
N SER A 137 -2.34 -9.59 5.53
CA SER A 137 -1.56 -8.35 5.55
C SER A 137 -1.07 -8.03 6.96
N VAL A 138 -2.02 -7.96 7.89
CA VAL A 138 -1.79 -7.55 9.28
C VAL A 138 -0.93 -8.59 9.99
N THR A 139 -1.19 -9.88 9.76
CA THR A 139 -0.38 -10.95 10.35
C THR A 139 1.06 -10.91 9.86
N SER A 140 1.29 -10.64 8.57
CA SER A 140 2.65 -10.43 8.08
C SER A 140 3.35 -9.24 8.77
N MET A 141 2.61 -8.18 9.10
CA MET A 141 3.18 -7.04 9.83
C MET A 141 3.50 -7.40 11.28
N LEU A 142 2.60 -8.13 11.96
CA LEU A 142 2.79 -8.58 13.33
C LEU A 142 3.94 -9.59 13.45
N ASP A 143 3.97 -10.61 12.59
CA ASP A 143 4.98 -11.68 12.60
C ASP A 143 6.41 -11.19 12.32
N ASN A 144 6.53 -10.07 11.60
CA ASN A 144 7.80 -9.42 11.29
C ASN A 144 8.08 -8.19 12.15
N SER A 145 7.12 -7.77 13.00
CA SER A 145 7.19 -6.50 13.75
C SER A 145 7.52 -5.30 12.85
N ARG A 146 6.92 -5.29 11.64
CA ARG A 146 7.17 -4.31 10.58
C ARG A 146 5.85 -3.75 10.07
N MET A 147 5.67 -2.45 10.19
CA MET A 147 4.50 -1.78 9.61
C MET A 147 4.69 -1.59 8.12
N ALA A 148 3.63 -1.72 7.32
CA ALA A 148 3.72 -1.33 5.93
C ALA A 148 3.66 0.20 5.79
N ILE A 149 4.52 0.77 4.97
CA ILE A 149 4.46 2.17 4.54
C ILE A 149 4.35 2.22 3.02
N ILE A 150 3.43 3.04 2.51
CA ILE A 150 3.17 3.17 1.08
C ILE A 150 3.50 4.61 0.67
N PHE A 151 4.47 4.77 -0.23
CA PHE A 151 4.80 6.06 -0.82
C PHE A 151 4.09 6.26 -2.16
N ASP A 152 3.70 7.50 -2.41
CA ASP A 152 3.30 7.97 -3.73
C ASP A 152 4.46 8.76 -4.33
N LEU A 153 5.15 8.23 -5.35
CA LEU A 153 6.45 8.76 -5.78
C LEU A 153 6.45 10.28 -5.98
N ASP A 154 5.62 10.75 -6.90
CA ASP A 154 5.65 12.14 -7.37
C ASP A 154 4.96 13.12 -6.40
N GLU A 155 4.15 12.61 -5.47
CA GLU A 155 3.46 13.42 -4.44
C GLU A 155 4.23 13.47 -3.11
N THR A 156 4.95 12.40 -2.79
CA THR A 156 5.58 12.24 -1.46
C THR A 156 7.09 12.36 -1.48
N LEU A 157 7.77 11.84 -2.50
CA LEU A 157 9.23 11.61 -2.45
C LEU A 157 10.06 12.51 -3.35
N LEU A 158 9.51 13.07 -4.42
CA LEU A 158 10.30 13.79 -5.42
C LEU A 158 9.44 14.64 -6.34
N VAL A 159 10.11 15.50 -7.10
CA VAL A 159 9.57 16.15 -8.29
C VAL A 159 10.42 15.75 -9.48
N ALA A 160 9.81 15.20 -10.53
CA ALA A 160 10.48 14.92 -11.79
C ALA A 160 9.84 15.70 -12.94
N ASN A 161 10.66 16.11 -13.91
CA ASN A 161 10.16 16.78 -15.10
C ASN A 161 10.90 16.30 -16.36
N SER A 162 10.16 16.09 -17.44
CA SER A 162 10.71 16.02 -18.79
C SER A 162 10.92 17.43 -19.33
N ALA A 163 11.58 17.56 -20.49
CA ALA A 163 11.68 18.83 -21.18
C ALA A 163 10.30 19.42 -21.50
N SER A 164 9.36 18.61 -22.00
CA SER A 164 8.00 19.04 -22.31
C SER A 164 7.20 19.47 -21.07
N THR A 165 7.39 18.80 -19.92
CA THR A 165 6.78 19.22 -18.66
C THR A 165 7.34 20.54 -18.17
N LEU A 166 8.66 20.76 -18.27
CA LEU A 166 9.28 22.03 -17.91
C LEU A 166 8.82 23.16 -18.82
N GLU A 167 8.78 22.94 -20.13
CA GLU A 167 8.27 23.92 -21.11
C GLU A 167 6.83 24.32 -20.78
N SER A 168 5.96 23.34 -20.49
CA SER A 168 4.57 23.61 -20.11
C SER A 168 4.48 24.41 -18.80
N LYS A 169 5.31 24.09 -17.79
CA LYS A 169 5.37 24.83 -16.53
C LYS A 169 5.87 26.26 -16.72
N ILE A 170 6.91 26.46 -17.54
CA ILE A 170 7.45 27.79 -17.86
C ILE A 170 6.36 28.66 -18.51
N GLU A 171 5.65 28.14 -19.50
CA GLU A 171 4.58 28.90 -20.17
C GLU A 171 3.42 29.22 -19.22
N ALA A 172 3.03 28.29 -18.33
CA ALA A 172 2.04 28.56 -17.30
C ALA A 172 2.51 29.64 -16.31
N THR A 173 3.75 29.56 -15.82
CA THR A 173 4.33 30.54 -14.90
C THR A 173 4.46 31.92 -15.54
N LYS A 174 4.89 32.00 -16.81
CA LYS A 174 4.92 33.26 -17.57
C LYS A 174 3.54 33.88 -17.70
N LYS A 175 2.53 33.12 -18.11
CA LYS A 175 1.16 33.60 -18.24
C LYS A 175 0.65 34.14 -16.91
N ASN A 176 0.84 33.40 -15.81
CA ASN A 176 0.45 33.82 -14.48
C ASN A 176 1.18 35.09 -14.04
N ARG A 177 2.48 35.22 -14.35
CA ARG A 177 3.26 36.42 -14.06
C ARG A 177 2.75 37.64 -14.84
N THR A 178 2.49 37.49 -16.13
CA THR A 178 1.91 38.56 -16.96
C THR A 178 0.55 39.01 -16.43
N SER A 179 -0.33 38.08 -16.05
CA SER A 179 -1.62 38.43 -15.44
C SER A 179 -1.47 39.24 -14.15
N LYS A 180 -0.53 38.87 -13.27
CA LYS A 180 -0.24 39.61 -12.03
C LYS A 180 0.30 41.02 -12.30
N ILE A 181 1.13 41.18 -13.34
CA ILE A 181 1.66 42.51 -13.73
C ILE A 181 0.53 43.43 -14.18
N ILE A 182 -0.37 42.94 -15.05
CA ILE A 182 -1.52 43.71 -15.54
C ILE A 182 -2.45 44.10 -14.37
N GLU A 183 -2.71 43.18 -13.46
CA GLU A 183 -3.53 43.44 -12.26
C GLU A 183 -2.88 44.50 -11.37
N LEU A 184 -1.57 44.40 -11.15
CA LEU A 184 -0.79 45.38 -10.39
C LEU A 184 -0.83 46.77 -11.04
N GLU A 185 -0.63 46.86 -12.36
CA GLU A 185 -0.71 48.11 -13.12
C GLU A 185 -2.10 48.75 -12.97
N THR A 186 -3.16 47.95 -13.12
CA THR A 186 -4.56 48.42 -12.99
C THR A 186 -4.85 48.96 -11.58
N LEU A 187 -4.33 48.32 -10.53
CA LEU A 187 -4.49 48.78 -9.16
C LEU A 187 -3.70 50.06 -8.87
N LEU A 188 -2.50 50.19 -9.45
CA LEU A 188 -1.68 51.40 -9.32
C LEU A 188 -2.30 52.61 -10.05
N GLU A 189 -3.12 52.39 -11.08
CA GLU A 189 -3.87 53.45 -11.77
C GLU A 189 -5.10 53.94 -10.98
N THR A 190 -5.67 53.09 -10.11
CA THR A 190 -6.94 53.34 -9.41
C THR A 190 -6.77 53.68 -7.92
N SER A 191 -5.57 53.48 -7.36
CA SER A 191 -5.23 53.74 -5.95
C SER A 191 -3.93 54.53 -5.85
N ASP A 192 -3.63 55.09 -4.67
CA ASP A 192 -2.39 55.80 -4.34
C ASP A 192 -1.14 54.91 -4.25
N GLY A 193 -1.22 53.68 -4.78
CA GLY A 193 -0.13 52.71 -4.84
C GLY A 193 0.31 52.19 -3.47
N GLN A 194 -0.52 52.41 -2.44
CA GLN A 194 -0.31 51.95 -1.07
C GLN A 194 -1.48 51.05 -0.67
N GLY A 195 -1.18 49.80 -0.32
CA GLY A 195 -2.19 48.85 0.09
C GLY A 195 -1.65 47.44 0.21
N GLU A 196 -2.26 46.65 1.08
CA GLU A 196 -1.89 45.24 1.33
C GLU A 196 -1.93 44.41 0.03
N GLU A 197 -2.90 44.68 -0.86
CA GLU A 197 -3.05 43.95 -2.11
C GLU A 197 -1.95 44.27 -3.14
N VAL A 198 -1.48 45.52 -3.21
CA VAL A 198 -0.38 45.95 -4.09
C VAL A 198 0.92 45.25 -3.68
N GLU A 199 1.22 45.21 -2.39
CA GLU A 199 2.42 44.53 -1.86
C GLU A 199 2.35 43.01 -2.08
N LYS A 200 1.18 42.40 -1.86
CA LYS A 200 0.95 40.99 -2.14
C LYS A 200 1.18 40.64 -3.61
N LEU A 201 0.69 41.45 -4.54
CA LEU A 201 0.92 41.26 -5.98
C LEU A 201 2.39 41.44 -6.37
N ARG A 202 3.11 42.42 -5.80
CA ARG A 202 4.56 42.60 -6.00
C ARG A 202 5.35 41.38 -5.52
N LEU A 203 5.04 40.87 -4.33
CA LEU A 203 5.68 39.66 -3.81
C LEU A 203 5.37 38.44 -4.68
N ALA A 204 4.13 38.31 -5.14
CA ALA A 204 3.70 37.21 -6.00
C ALA A 204 4.33 37.27 -7.42
N GLU A 205 4.55 38.46 -7.98
CA GLU A 205 5.29 38.66 -9.24
C GLU A 205 6.75 38.25 -9.06
N LYS A 206 7.41 38.77 -8.03
CA LYS A 206 8.81 38.45 -7.73
C LYS A 206 9.02 36.96 -7.52
N ALA A 207 8.11 36.30 -6.81
CA ALA A 207 8.14 34.85 -6.62
C ALA A 207 8.00 34.09 -7.95
N SER A 208 7.05 34.49 -8.81
CA SER A 208 6.88 33.88 -10.13
C SER A 208 8.08 34.10 -11.06
N ARG A 209 8.77 35.26 -10.97
CA ARG A 209 10.00 35.51 -11.73
C ARG A 209 11.14 34.58 -11.31
N VAL A 210 11.35 34.42 -10.00
CA VAL A 210 12.38 33.49 -9.47
C VAL A 210 12.06 32.05 -9.87
N GLU A 211 10.79 31.65 -9.81
CA GLU A 211 10.36 30.32 -10.25
C GLU A 211 10.62 30.10 -11.75
N GLU A 212 10.30 31.08 -12.60
CA GLU A 212 10.57 31.03 -14.05
C GLU A 212 12.07 30.85 -14.33
N GLU A 213 12.94 31.60 -13.65
CA GLU A 213 14.40 31.49 -13.79
C GLU A 213 14.92 30.11 -13.40
N LEU A 214 14.39 29.52 -12.31
CA LEU A 214 14.75 28.17 -11.87
C LEU A 214 14.30 27.10 -12.87
N LEU A 215 13.08 27.20 -13.40
CA LEU A 215 12.57 26.27 -14.40
C LEU A 215 13.36 26.34 -15.72
N LEU A 216 13.73 27.54 -16.16
CA LEU A 216 14.57 27.75 -17.34
C LEU A 216 15.98 27.16 -17.16
N ALA A 217 16.57 27.32 -15.97
CA ALA A 217 17.85 26.72 -15.64
C ALA A 217 17.79 25.18 -15.68
N ASP A 218 16.76 24.58 -15.06
CA ASP A 218 16.52 23.14 -15.11
C ASP A 218 16.32 22.65 -16.56
N LEU A 219 15.56 23.38 -17.38
CA LEU A 219 15.33 23.03 -18.80
C LEU A 219 16.62 23.09 -19.61
N LYS A 220 17.45 24.12 -19.40
CA LYS A 220 18.75 24.26 -20.07
C LYS A 220 19.66 23.08 -19.74
N MET A 221 19.79 22.72 -18.46
CA MET A 221 20.60 21.58 -18.03
C MET A 221 20.05 20.27 -18.60
N LEU A 222 18.72 20.08 -18.60
CA LEU A 222 18.11 18.86 -19.13
C LEU A 222 18.33 18.71 -20.65
N ARG A 223 18.24 19.81 -21.41
CA ARG A 223 18.55 19.81 -22.85
C ARG A 223 20.02 19.49 -23.11
N GLN A 224 20.93 20.03 -22.30
CA GLN A 224 22.36 19.69 -22.38
C GLN A 224 22.57 18.19 -22.13
N PHE A 225 22.00 17.65 -21.05
CA PHE A 225 22.07 16.22 -20.75
C PHE A 225 21.53 15.35 -21.89
N SER A 226 20.39 15.74 -22.47
CA SER A 226 19.79 15.03 -23.60
C SER A 226 20.69 15.04 -24.85
N ALA A 227 21.38 16.14 -25.12
CA ALA A 227 22.23 16.33 -26.30
C ALA A 227 23.62 15.70 -26.16
N THR A 228 24.29 15.86 -25.02
CA THR A 228 25.72 15.53 -24.87
C THR A 228 26.01 14.52 -23.76
N ASN A 229 25.00 14.07 -23.02
CA ASN A 229 25.20 13.30 -21.77
C ASN A 229 26.06 14.04 -20.73
N THR A 230 26.12 15.38 -20.80
CA THR A 230 26.84 16.22 -19.85
C THR A 230 25.94 17.31 -19.30
N VAL A 231 26.27 17.86 -18.13
CA VAL A 231 25.58 19.01 -17.53
C VAL A 231 26.60 19.94 -16.91
N ASP A 232 26.45 21.24 -17.16
CA ASP A 232 27.21 22.28 -16.45
C ASP A 232 26.44 22.72 -15.20
N TYR A 233 27.07 22.54 -14.04
CA TYR A 233 26.48 22.87 -12.74
C TYR A 233 27.53 23.51 -11.82
N LYS A 234 27.21 24.67 -11.23
CA LYS A 234 28.10 25.42 -10.33
C LYS A 234 29.53 25.62 -10.90
N GLY A 235 29.64 25.90 -12.20
CA GLY A 235 30.93 26.15 -12.87
C GLY A 235 31.75 24.90 -13.21
N LYS A 236 31.19 23.69 -13.02
CA LYS A 236 31.83 22.42 -13.37
C LYS A 236 30.96 21.62 -14.34
N THR A 237 31.59 20.99 -15.33
CA THR A 237 30.94 20.04 -16.24
C THR A 237 30.94 18.64 -15.65
N TYR A 238 29.79 18.02 -15.59
CA TYR A 238 29.58 16.64 -15.15
C TYR A 238 29.22 15.77 -16.35
N THR A 239 29.88 14.63 -16.50
CA THR A 239 29.57 13.63 -17.52
C THR A 239 28.77 12.49 -16.90
N CYS A 240 27.84 11.89 -17.65
CA CYS A 240 27.04 10.79 -17.14
C CYS A 240 27.88 9.55 -16.83
N ASN A 241 27.45 8.82 -15.81
CA ASN A 241 27.85 7.43 -15.61
C ASN A 241 26.79 6.52 -16.25
N PHE A 242 27.25 5.50 -16.97
CA PHE A 242 26.39 4.49 -17.57
C PHE A 242 26.16 3.37 -16.55
N GLU A 243 24.97 3.33 -15.96
CA GLU A 243 24.63 2.39 -14.90
C GLU A 243 23.86 1.18 -15.43
N PRO A 244 24.22 -0.06 -15.06
CA PRO A 244 23.52 -1.24 -15.51
C PRO A 244 22.09 -1.29 -14.95
N VAL A 245 21.16 -1.73 -15.80
CA VAL A 245 19.75 -1.95 -15.46
C VAL A 245 19.27 -3.25 -16.07
N THR A 246 18.61 -4.08 -15.26
CA THR A 246 17.87 -5.25 -15.71
C THR A 246 16.40 -4.92 -15.76
N PHE A 247 15.78 -5.05 -16.93
CA PHE A 247 14.34 -4.88 -17.10
C PHE A 247 13.57 -6.11 -16.60
N GLU A 248 12.26 -5.96 -16.43
CA GLU A 248 11.41 -7.06 -15.94
C GLU A 248 11.34 -8.25 -16.91
N ASP A 249 11.61 -8.04 -18.21
CA ASP A 249 11.74 -9.10 -19.22
C ASP A 249 13.12 -9.79 -19.19
N GLY A 250 13.98 -9.43 -18.24
CA GLY A 250 15.34 -9.97 -18.07
C GLY A 250 16.37 -9.33 -18.99
N LYS A 251 15.98 -8.41 -19.89
CA LYS A 251 16.95 -7.71 -20.74
C LYS A 251 17.84 -6.80 -19.92
N GLN A 252 19.12 -6.81 -20.25
CA GLN A 252 20.09 -5.90 -19.67
C GLN A 252 20.30 -4.69 -20.58
N SER A 253 20.49 -3.53 -19.96
CA SER A 253 20.84 -2.28 -20.62
C SER A 253 21.68 -1.43 -19.68
N SER A 254 22.16 -0.28 -20.17
CA SER A 254 22.76 0.74 -19.32
C SER A 254 22.04 2.08 -19.46
N ARG A 255 21.84 2.80 -18.37
CA ARG A 255 21.22 4.14 -18.34
C ARG A 255 22.25 5.21 -18.07
N PRO A 256 22.25 6.33 -18.81
CA PRO A 256 23.05 7.48 -18.46
C PRO A 256 22.46 8.15 -17.23
N VAL A 257 23.27 8.32 -16.20
CA VAL A 257 22.88 8.99 -14.95
C VAL A 257 23.92 10.03 -14.57
N ILE A 258 23.47 11.25 -14.26
CA ILE A 258 24.28 12.26 -13.56
C ILE A 258 23.64 12.48 -12.20
N ARG A 259 24.43 12.40 -11.13
CA ARG A 259 23.98 12.78 -9.77
C ARG A 259 24.70 14.03 -9.31
N LEU A 260 23.91 15.02 -8.93
CA LEU A 260 24.35 16.23 -8.27
C LEU A 260 23.82 16.22 -6.82
N GLU A 261 24.14 17.25 -6.03
CA GLU A 261 23.83 17.30 -4.58
C GLU A 261 22.35 17.03 -4.26
N ASN A 262 21.41 17.61 -5.02
CA ASN A 262 19.97 17.54 -4.74
C ASN A 262 19.14 17.16 -5.96
N LEU A 263 19.76 16.71 -7.05
CA LEU A 263 19.02 16.34 -8.26
C LEU A 263 19.81 15.36 -9.12
N PHE A 264 19.08 14.59 -9.91
CA PHE A 264 19.61 13.59 -10.81
C PHE A 264 19.10 13.82 -12.24
N PHE A 265 19.89 13.46 -13.22
CA PHE A 265 19.45 13.34 -14.61
C PHE A 265 19.49 11.87 -15.02
N THR A 266 18.46 11.41 -15.71
CA THR A 266 18.38 10.04 -16.24
C THR A 266 17.53 10.01 -17.52
N ARG A 267 17.44 8.84 -18.16
CA ARG A 267 16.47 8.54 -19.22
C ARG A 267 15.55 7.41 -18.80
N ILE A 268 14.24 7.55 -19.06
CA ILE A 268 13.26 6.48 -18.80
C ILE A 268 13.38 5.33 -19.81
N LYS A 269 13.71 5.64 -21.05
CA LYS A 269 14.12 4.66 -22.07
C LYS A 269 15.58 4.99 -22.46
N PRO A 270 16.55 4.12 -22.18
CA PRO A 270 17.98 4.42 -22.33
C PRO A 270 18.34 4.99 -23.71
N ASP A 271 17.75 4.43 -24.76
CA ASP A 271 18.04 4.75 -26.16
C ASP A 271 17.25 5.94 -26.72
N VAL A 272 16.27 6.45 -25.96
CA VAL A 272 15.36 7.51 -26.42
C VAL A 272 15.65 8.79 -25.64
N ARG A 273 16.36 9.73 -26.27
CA ARG A 273 16.84 10.97 -25.64
C ARG A 273 15.70 11.86 -25.16
N GLU A 274 14.56 11.81 -25.83
CA GLU A 274 13.33 12.55 -25.50
C GLU A 274 12.74 12.13 -24.15
N THR A 275 13.10 10.92 -23.67
CA THR A 275 12.70 10.43 -22.35
C THR A 275 13.66 10.85 -21.22
N SER A 276 14.54 11.82 -21.49
CA SER A 276 15.40 12.41 -20.48
C SER A 276 14.57 13.17 -19.45
N MET A 277 14.91 12.99 -18.18
CA MET A 277 14.22 13.59 -17.04
C MET A 277 15.24 14.24 -16.11
N VAL A 278 14.84 15.35 -15.50
CA VAL A 278 15.47 15.87 -14.28
C VAL A 278 14.61 15.45 -13.08
N VAL A 279 15.24 14.88 -12.06
CA VAL A 279 14.60 14.34 -10.86
C VAL A 279 15.18 15.01 -9.64
N ARG A 280 14.35 15.65 -8.82
CA ARG A 280 14.74 16.30 -7.57
C ARG A 280 14.07 15.56 -6.42
N PRO A 281 14.82 14.73 -5.65
CA PRO A 281 14.31 14.16 -4.42
C PRO A 281 13.83 15.26 -3.47
N ARG A 282 12.81 14.94 -2.68
CA ARG A 282 12.34 15.83 -1.63
C ARG A 282 13.45 15.98 -0.58
N PRO A 283 13.62 17.18 0.02
CA PRO A 283 14.59 17.37 1.08
C PRO A 283 14.47 16.30 2.17
N TYR A 284 15.61 15.88 2.72
CA TYR A 284 15.73 14.82 3.73
C TYR A 284 15.35 13.40 3.27
N TRP A 285 15.22 13.16 1.95
CA TRP A 285 15.03 11.80 1.43
C TRP A 285 16.12 10.84 1.91
N GLU A 286 17.40 11.24 1.90
CA GLU A 286 18.50 10.36 2.28
C GLU A 286 18.45 9.97 3.77
N ASP A 287 18.06 10.89 4.65
CA ASP A 287 17.87 10.60 6.08
C ASP A 287 16.69 9.66 6.29
N LEU A 288 15.57 9.91 5.60
CA LEU A 288 14.41 9.02 5.61
C LEU A 288 14.78 7.63 5.07
N ARG A 289 15.52 7.55 3.96
CA ARG A 289 15.99 6.30 3.35
C ARG A 289 16.83 5.51 4.34
N ALA A 290 17.80 6.15 5.01
CA ALA A 290 18.65 5.52 6.02
C ALA A 290 17.82 4.98 7.20
N TYR A 291 16.83 5.75 7.66
CA TYR A 291 15.90 5.31 8.70
C TYR A 291 15.06 4.11 8.27
N LEU A 292 14.48 4.13 7.08
CA LEU A 292 13.67 3.03 6.52
C LEU A 292 14.49 1.75 6.30
N ALA A 293 15.73 1.90 5.87
CA ALA A 293 16.67 0.79 5.68
C ALA A 293 17.14 0.17 7.00
N GLY A 294 16.91 0.85 8.13
CA GLY A 294 17.40 0.48 9.45
C GLY A 294 18.90 0.73 9.61
N GLU A 295 19.48 1.65 8.84
CA GLU A 295 20.93 1.93 8.88
C GLU A 295 21.36 2.69 10.14
N ILE A 296 20.41 3.37 10.81
CA ILE A 296 20.68 4.19 12.01
C ILE A 296 20.73 3.33 13.27
N ASP A 297 19.74 2.47 13.48
CA ASP A 297 19.57 1.69 14.73
C ASP A 297 19.61 0.17 14.51
N ASN A 298 19.98 -0.28 13.30
CA ASN A 298 19.95 -1.69 12.86
C ASN A 298 18.55 -2.34 12.97
N LYS A 299 17.47 -1.55 13.02
CA LYS A 299 16.10 -2.05 13.13
C LYS A 299 15.26 -1.64 11.92
N ARG A 300 14.92 -2.64 11.10
CA ARG A 300 13.92 -2.47 10.04
C ARG A 300 12.52 -2.55 10.64
N ARG A 301 11.91 -1.38 10.83
CA ARG A 301 10.56 -1.20 11.39
C ARG A 301 9.47 -1.15 10.33
N PHE A 302 9.85 -1.01 9.07
CA PHE A 302 8.91 -0.83 7.97
C PHE A 302 9.17 -1.80 6.83
N ASP A 303 8.08 -2.27 6.23
CA ASP A 303 8.08 -2.82 4.88
C ASP A 303 7.59 -1.73 3.93
N VAL A 304 8.47 -1.27 3.05
CA VAL A 304 8.19 -0.15 2.14
C VAL A 304 7.56 -0.65 0.84
N TYR A 305 6.51 0.05 0.41
CA TYR A 305 5.78 -0.13 -0.83
C TYR A 305 5.66 1.20 -1.56
N VAL A 306 5.41 1.14 -2.86
CA VAL A 306 5.24 2.30 -3.71
C VAL A 306 3.94 2.14 -4.51
N CYS A 307 3.11 3.16 -4.51
CA CYS A 307 1.87 3.23 -5.28
C CYS A 307 1.78 4.56 -6.02
N THR A 308 2.08 4.55 -7.31
CA THR A 308 2.08 5.75 -8.16
C THR A 308 1.05 5.65 -9.29
N ALA A 309 0.58 6.79 -9.77
CA ALA A 309 -0.20 6.86 -11.02
C ALA A 309 0.70 6.85 -12.27
N ALA A 310 2.01 7.05 -12.09
CA ALA A 310 2.97 7.09 -13.17
C ALA A 310 3.19 5.72 -13.83
N GLU A 311 3.76 5.75 -15.02
CA GLU A 311 4.07 4.54 -15.78
C GLU A 311 5.07 3.65 -15.04
N ARG A 312 4.93 2.33 -15.24
CA ARG A 312 5.73 1.33 -14.53
C ARG A 312 7.24 1.47 -14.76
N GLN A 313 7.66 1.73 -15.99
CA GLN A 313 9.08 1.93 -16.32
C GLN A 313 9.66 3.16 -15.63
N TYR A 314 8.87 4.24 -15.55
CA TYR A 314 9.24 5.43 -14.81
C TYR A 314 9.40 5.14 -13.31
N ALA A 315 8.40 4.49 -12.71
CA ALA A 315 8.40 4.19 -11.28
C ALA A 315 9.61 3.33 -10.85
N LEU A 316 9.93 2.31 -11.66
CA LEU A 316 11.09 1.43 -11.42
C LEU A 316 12.42 2.19 -11.52
N GLU A 317 12.58 3.03 -12.54
CA GLU A 317 13.81 3.80 -12.72
C GLU A 317 13.99 4.83 -11.61
N VAL A 318 12.94 5.59 -11.30
CA VAL A 318 13.02 6.61 -10.26
C VAL A 318 13.28 5.99 -8.90
N TRP A 319 12.64 4.85 -8.58
CA TRP A 319 12.94 4.14 -7.34
C TRP A 319 14.38 3.62 -7.29
N ARG A 320 14.93 3.12 -8.40
CA ARG A 320 16.34 2.69 -8.49
C ARG A 320 17.30 3.84 -8.17
N LEU A 321 16.95 5.07 -8.56
CA LEU A 321 17.74 6.26 -8.25
C LEU A 321 17.61 6.70 -6.78
N LEU A 322 16.44 6.50 -6.17
CA LEU A 322 16.18 6.81 -4.76
C LEU A 322 16.79 5.78 -3.80
N ASP A 323 16.77 4.49 -4.16
CA ASP A 323 17.27 3.36 -3.36
C ASP A 323 18.37 2.60 -4.13
N THR A 324 19.47 3.31 -4.39
CA THR A 324 20.59 2.81 -5.20
C THR A 324 21.17 1.49 -4.71
N LYS A 325 21.20 1.29 -3.38
CA LYS A 325 21.73 0.08 -2.74
C LYS A 325 20.70 -1.04 -2.60
N GLY A 326 19.43 -0.78 -2.89
CA GLY A 326 18.34 -1.74 -2.64
C GLY A 326 18.18 -2.09 -1.16
N THR A 327 18.55 -1.17 -0.26
CA THR A 327 18.50 -1.41 1.19
C THR A 327 17.09 -1.23 1.72
N VAL A 328 16.29 -0.35 1.11
CA VAL A 328 14.89 -0.10 1.49
C VAL A 328 13.96 -1.16 0.87
N ILE A 329 13.97 -1.29 -0.45
CA ILE A 329 13.29 -2.38 -1.17
C ILE A 329 14.33 -3.16 -1.96
N ASN A 330 14.58 -4.39 -1.51
CA ASN A 330 15.47 -5.32 -2.20
C ASN A 330 14.99 -5.51 -3.65
N GLU A 331 15.96 -5.57 -4.57
CA GLU A 331 15.71 -5.67 -6.00
C GLU A 331 14.76 -6.81 -6.38
N ALA A 332 14.87 -7.97 -5.72
CA ALA A 332 14.01 -9.13 -5.95
C ALA A 332 12.53 -8.88 -5.63
N TYR A 333 12.21 -7.87 -4.80
CA TYR A 333 10.84 -7.51 -4.43
C TYR A 333 10.34 -6.24 -5.10
N ARG A 334 11.17 -5.51 -5.87
CA ARG A 334 10.80 -4.22 -6.47
C ARG A 334 9.59 -4.35 -7.39
N SER A 335 9.58 -5.34 -8.28
CA SER A 335 8.45 -5.57 -9.20
C SER A 335 7.13 -5.78 -8.46
N ARG A 336 7.15 -6.51 -7.33
CA ARG A 336 5.95 -6.76 -6.52
C ARG A 336 5.53 -5.55 -5.67
N ARG A 337 6.49 -4.81 -5.10
CA ARG A 337 6.20 -3.72 -4.14
C ARG A 337 5.98 -2.36 -4.79
N LEU A 338 6.33 -2.20 -6.07
CA LEU A 338 6.03 -1.02 -6.87
C LEU A 338 4.79 -1.30 -7.73
N VAL A 339 3.66 -0.74 -7.30
CA VAL A 339 2.37 -0.87 -7.97
C VAL A 339 2.05 0.42 -8.70
N ASN A 340 1.73 0.31 -9.99
CA ASN A 340 1.20 1.42 -10.76
C ASN A 340 -0.33 1.31 -10.85
N VAL A 341 -1.02 2.43 -10.60
CA VAL A 341 -2.47 2.54 -10.74
C VAL A 341 -2.74 3.39 -11.98
N SER A 342 -3.32 2.78 -13.01
CA SER A 342 -3.68 3.50 -14.24
C SER A 342 -4.52 4.76 -13.92
N GLY A 343 -4.23 5.85 -14.63
CA GLY A 343 -4.90 7.15 -14.45
C GLY A 343 -6.42 7.03 -14.36
N GLY A 344 -7.02 7.73 -13.39
CA GLY A 344 -8.46 7.74 -13.12
C GLY A 344 -8.97 6.67 -12.13
N ARG A 345 -8.14 5.71 -11.71
CA ARG A 345 -8.52 4.74 -10.66
C ARG A 345 -8.07 5.18 -9.27
N LYS A 346 -8.90 4.95 -8.26
CA LYS A 346 -8.57 5.21 -6.85
C LYS A 346 -7.45 4.26 -6.38
N LYS A 347 -6.50 4.80 -5.62
CA LYS A 347 -5.47 4.00 -4.93
C LYS A 347 -6.12 3.27 -3.75
N LEU A 348 -5.95 1.95 -3.70
CA LEU A 348 -6.52 1.10 -2.65
C LEU A 348 -5.38 0.46 -1.86
N ILE A 349 -5.45 0.51 -0.52
CA ILE A 349 -4.38 0.03 0.38
C ILE A 349 -4.03 -1.43 0.08
N LEU A 350 -5.02 -2.33 0.03
CA LEU A 350 -4.78 -3.76 -0.22
C LEU A 350 -4.13 -4.03 -1.57
N ARG A 351 -4.44 -3.22 -2.59
CA ARG A 351 -3.80 -3.31 -3.90
C ARG A 351 -2.35 -2.85 -3.83
N SER A 352 -2.08 -1.75 -3.12
CA SER A 352 -0.71 -1.23 -2.91
C SER A 352 0.18 -2.20 -2.14
N LEU A 353 -0.40 -3.04 -1.27
CA LEU A 353 0.32 -4.10 -0.56
C LEU A 353 0.55 -5.36 -1.43
N ALA A 354 0.12 -5.35 -2.70
CA ALA A 354 0.19 -6.47 -3.64
C ALA A 354 -0.54 -7.74 -3.13
N ILE A 355 -1.74 -7.55 -2.57
CA ILE A 355 -2.54 -8.62 -1.95
C ILE A 355 -3.75 -8.99 -2.81
N THR A 356 -4.24 -8.09 -3.66
CA THR A 356 -5.54 -8.23 -4.35
C THR A 356 -5.51 -8.92 -5.71
N GLU A 357 -4.37 -9.42 -6.20
CA GLU A 357 -4.31 -10.03 -7.56
C GLU A 357 -4.58 -11.55 -7.61
N ALA A 358 -4.90 -12.19 -6.49
CA ALA A 358 -5.42 -13.57 -6.53
C ALA A 358 -6.35 -13.87 -5.34
N PRO A 359 -7.69 -13.76 -5.49
CA PRO A 359 -8.64 -14.03 -4.40
C PRO A 359 -8.64 -15.50 -3.90
N LEU A 360 -7.82 -16.39 -4.48
CA LEU A 360 -7.81 -17.83 -4.16
C LEU A 360 -6.42 -18.40 -3.81
N ARG A 361 -5.33 -17.63 -3.94
CA ARG A 361 -3.96 -18.13 -3.63
C ARG A 361 -3.43 -17.70 -2.26
N VAL A 362 -4.15 -16.85 -1.53
CA VAL A 362 -3.69 -16.31 -0.24
C VAL A 362 -3.79 -17.34 0.88
N TYR A 363 -4.72 -18.29 0.77
CA TYR A 363 -4.92 -19.36 1.74
C TYR A 363 -4.17 -20.61 1.26
N GLY A 364 -2.91 -20.72 1.69
CA GLY A 364 -2.13 -21.94 1.53
C GLY A 364 -2.69 -23.02 2.46
N GLY A 365 -3.34 -24.02 1.89
CA GLY A 365 -3.84 -25.16 2.64
C GLY A 365 -5.07 -25.73 1.97
N LYS A 366 -4.91 -26.84 1.24
CA LYS A 366 -6.04 -27.75 1.03
C LYS A 366 -6.56 -28.13 2.42
N ALA A 367 -7.89 -28.13 2.59
CA ALA A 367 -8.45 -28.98 3.62
C ALA A 367 -7.93 -30.41 3.35
N GLY A 368 -7.32 -31.03 4.36
CA GLY A 368 -7.05 -32.48 4.36
C GLY A 368 -5.61 -32.91 4.15
N GLY A 369 -5.06 -33.57 5.17
CA GLY A 369 -3.83 -34.36 5.11
C GLY A 369 -3.14 -34.49 6.46
N GLU A 370 -3.72 -35.25 7.39
CA GLU A 370 -2.90 -35.98 8.38
C GLU A 370 -2.11 -37.09 7.68
N VAL A 371 -1.06 -37.58 8.34
CA VAL A 371 -0.24 -38.75 7.95
C VAL A 371 -1.10 -39.94 7.53
#